data_AF-A0AAD8QXM3-F1
#
_entry.id   AF-A0AAD8QXM3-F1
#
_cell.length_a   1.000
_cell.length_b   1.000
_cell.length_c   1.000
_cell.angle_alpha   90.00
_cell.angle_beta   90.00
_cell.angle_gamma   90.00
#
_symmetry.space_group_name_H-M   'P 1'
#
loop_
_entity.id
_entity.type
_entity.pdbx_description
1 polymer ?
#
loop_
_entity_poly.entity_id
_entity_poly.type
_entity_poly.pdbx_seq_one_letter_code
_entity_poly.pdbx_strand_id
1 'polypeptide(L)'
;MFPPPPASFHGRVPPPQIMDHPVPMPAPHVPVLVHPVWAWSFHQEAARLRHFAEGARYVAVNVHYPGLVHHPGKDQDALTDEKLYAILKSNVDALKPLQVGIAVCNRDGKSEAWEFNLRDFRRHSDPHDANSLAYLAGRGLDVGTLANHGVDAWSLGAMLLNFSGLIGPWRGLSWVTYTGAYHVAYLLKIVTGGCPLPNDLVGFVGAVRHFLGDQVYDVAGMAADCPKLPVGLERIAAHLGFHPPWNSPRLAAAAGVRALQVFRSLEDGELRGKVSRYRARLQGLHH
;
A
#
# COMPACT_ATOMS: atom_id res chain seq x y z
N MET A 1 4.19 81.70 -5.22
CA MET A 1 5.63 81.45 -5.31
C MET A 1 5.95 80.32 -4.35
N PHE A 2 6.19 79.12 -4.88
CA PHE A 2 6.57 77.92 -4.12
C PHE A 2 7.98 77.50 -4.58
N PRO A 3 8.86 77.03 -3.68
CA PRO A 3 10.22 76.66 -4.06
C PRO A 3 10.23 75.32 -4.83
N PRO A 4 11.20 75.10 -5.74
CA PRO A 4 11.36 73.83 -6.43
C PRO A 4 11.82 72.72 -5.47
N PRO A 5 11.51 71.45 -5.78
CA PRO A 5 11.91 70.31 -4.96
C PRO A 5 13.45 70.10 -4.98
N PRO A 6 14.02 69.54 -3.90
CA PRO A 6 15.46 69.34 -3.78
C PRO A 6 15.99 68.25 -4.71
N ALA A 7 17.28 68.37 -5.07
CA ALA A 7 18.00 67.46 -5.93
C ALA A 7 17.95 66.01 -5.43
N SER A 8 17.76 65.08 -6.36
CA SER A 8 17.73 63.63 -6.16
C SER A 8 18.98 63.13 -5.43
N PHE A 9 18.76 62.53 -4.25
CA PHE A 9 19.78 61.74 -3.54
C PHE A 9 20.14 60.51 -4.38
N HIS A 10 21.31 60.52 -5.01
CA HIS A 10 21.95 59.33 -5.55
C HIS A 10 22.58 58.50 -4.41
N GLY A 11 21.75 57.85 -3.61
CA GLY A 11 22.18 56.79 -2.71
C GLY A 11 22.12 55.44 -3.43
N ARG A 12 23.25 54.90 -3.89
CA ARG A 12 23.32 53.49 -4.33
C ARG A 12 23.12 52.60 -3.10
N VAL A 13 21.93 52.03 -2.94
CA VAL A 13 21.72 50.88 -2.05
C VAL A 13 22.45 49.69 -2.68
N PRO A 14 23.41 49.05 -2.00
CA PRO A 14 24.01 47.83 -2.52
C PRO A 14 22.93 46.74 -2.58
N PRO A 15 22.86 45.92 -3.65
CA PRO A 15 21.89 44.85 -3.73
C PRO A 15 22.09 43.86 -2.57
N PRO A 16 21.01 43.26 -2.04
CA PRO A 16 21.13 42.25 -1.00
C PRO A 16 22.05 41.13 -1.48
N GLN A 17 23.04 40.77 -0.67
CA GLN A 17 23.85 39.59 -0.90
C GLN A 17 22.96 38.36 -0.67
N ILE A 18 22.44 37.81 -1.78
CA ILE A 18 21.85 36.48 -1.79
C ILE A 18 23.02 35.52 -1.56
N MET A 19 23.18 35.04 -0.33
CA MET A 19 24.01 33.87 -0.09
C MET A 19 23.34 32.69 -0.80
N ASP A 20 23.84 32.36 -1.98
CA ASP A 20 23.58 31.11 -2.68
C ASP A 20 24.12 29.94 -1.85
N HIS A 21 23.41 29.60 -0.79
CA HIS A 21 23.44 28.23 -0.31
C HIS A 21 22.53 27.46 -1.25
N PRO A 22 23.05 26.52 -2.06
CA PRO A 22 22.18 25.61 -2.77
C PRO A 22 21.36 24.88 -1.72
N VAL A 23 20.08 25.23 -1.61
CA VAL A 23 19.09 24.36 -0.98
C VAL A 23 19.26 23.03 -1.71
N PRO A 24 19.59 21.93 -1.02
CA PRO A 24 19.69 20.64 -1.68
C PRO A 24 18.37 20.40 -2.39
N MET A 25 18.40 20.45 -3.72
CA MET A 25 17.27 20.00 -4.51
C MET A 25 16.96 18.59 -4.02
N PRO A 26 15.71 18.28 -3.62
CA PRO A 26 15.37 16.91 -3.26
C PRO A 26 15.84 16.03 -4.41
N ALA A 27 16.66 15.03 -4.10
CA ALA A 27 17.18 14.12 -5.12
C ALA A 27 15.99 13.63 -5.96
N PRO A 28 16.09 13.64 -7.31
CA PRO A 28 14.97 13.26 -8.15
C PRO A 28 14.48 11.88 -7.71
N HIS A 29 13.20 11.79 -7.35
CA HIS A 29 12.61 10.54 -6.91
C HIS A 29 12.74 9.52 -8.04
N VAL A 30 13.65 8.56 -7.88
CA VAL A 30 13.83 7.47 -8.85
C VAL A 30 12.49 6.74 -8.94
N PRO A 31 11.90 6.63 -10.14
CA PRO A 31 10.63 5.94 -10.29
C PRO A 31 10.76 4.50 -9.81
N VAL A 32 9.81 4.08 -8.98
CA VAL A 32 9.77 2.69 -8.52
C VAL A 32 9.31 1.82 -9.68
N LEU A 33 10.10 0.80 -10.00
CA LEU A 33 9.78 -0.17 -11.03
C LEU A 33 8.74 -1.17 -10.53
N VAL A 34 7.68 -1.37 -11.31
CA VAL A 34 6.71 -2.44 -11.10
C VAL A 34 6.94 -3.57 -12.09
N HIS A 35 7.09 -4.78 -11.56
CA HIS A 35 7.23 -6.02 -12.31
C HIS A 35 5.86 -6.70 -12.44
N PRO A 36 5.23 -6.71 -13.63
CA PRO A 36 3.99 -7.46 -13.84
C PRO A 36 4.29 -8.96 -13.83
N VAL A 37 3.60 -9.69 -12.95
CA VAL A 37 3.80 -11.12 -12.78
C VAL A 37 2.59 -11.88 -13.31
N TRP A 38 2.87 -12.73 -14.28
CA TRP A 38 1.93 -13.64 -14.94
C TRP A 38 2.45 -15.07 -14.82
N ALA A 39 1.68 -16.07 -15.25
CA ALA A 39 2.09 -17.47 -15.14
C ALA A 39 3.47 -17.74 -15.79
N TRP A 40 3.77 -17.15 -16.95
CA TRP A 40 5.03 -17.36 -17.66
C TRP A 40 6.24 -16.68 -17.02
N SER A 41 6.05 -15.57 -16.30
CA SER A 41 7.14 -14.82 -15.65
C SER A 41 7.29 -15.17 -14.16
N PHE A 42 6.37 -15.97 -13.61
CA PHE A 42 6.26 -16.20 -12.17
C PHE A 42 7.56 -16.65 -11.50
N HIS A 43 8.24 -17.67 -12.05
CA HIS A 43 9.48 -18.18 -11.46
C HIS A 43 10.65 -17.19 -11.52
N GLN A 44 10.78 -16.47 -12.63
CA GLN A 44 11.81 -15.45 -12.80
C GLN A 44 11.61 -14.31 -11.79
N GLU A 45 10.38 -13.83 -11.68
CA GLU A 45 10.06 -12.73 -10.78
C GLU A 45 10.03 -13.14 -9.31
N ALA A 46 9.70 -14.40 -8.99
CA ALA A 46 9.87 -14.96 -7.65
C ALA A 46 11.35 -14.98 -7.23
N ALA A 47 12.27 -15.37 -8.12
CA ALA A 47 13.71 -15.33 -7.85
C ALA A 47 14.22 -13.89 -7.64
N ARG A 48 13.74 -12.94 -8.46
CA ARG A 48 14.05 -11.52 -8.29
C ARG A 48 13.54 -10.98 -6.96
N LEU A 49 12.28 -11.25 -6.61
CA LEU A 49 11.68 -10.85 -5.35
C LEU A 49 12.48 -11.39 -4.17
N ARG A 50 12.83 -12.68 -4.20
CA ARG A 50 13.64 -13.31 -3.16
C ARG A 50 14.97 -12.60 -2.98
N HIS A 51 15.71 -12.37 -4.06
CA HIS A 51 17.00 -11.69 -3.98
C HIS A 51 16.85 -10.27 -3.42
N PHE A 52 15.87 -9.51 -3.90
CA PHE A 52 15.61 -8.16 -3.41
C PHE A 52 15.18 -8.13 -1.94
N ALA A 53 14.44 -9.15 -1.49
CA ALA A 53 13.93 -9.28 -0.13
C ALA A 53 15.02 -9.50 0.93
N GLU A 54 16.24 -9.90 0.55
CA GLU A 54 17.36 -10.08 1.49
C GLU A 54 17.72 -8.78 2.24
N GLY A 55 17.57 -7.64 1.56
CA GLY A 55 17.77 -6.32 2.13
C GLY A 55 16.49 -5.64 2.64
N ALA A 56 15.35 -6.33 2.65
CA ALA A 56 14.06 -5.72 2.94
C ALA A 56 14.02 -5.09 4.35
N ARG A 57 13.41 -3.91 4.43
CA ARG A 57 13.08 -3.22 5.69
C ARG A 57 11.58 -2.96 5.79
N TYR A 58 10.98 -2.54 4.69
CA TYR A 58 9.56 -2.24 4.60
C TYR A 58 8.93 -3.04 3.46
N VAL A 59 7.71 -3.53 3.70
CA VAL A 59 6.91 -4.22 2.69
C VAL A 59 5.51 -3.64 2.70
N ALA A 60 5.03 -3.14 1.57
CA ALA A 60 3.63 -2.76 1.42
C ALA A 60 2.84 -3.84 0.69
N VAL A 61 1.63 -4.12 1.18
CA VAL A 61 0.67 -4.99 0.52
C VAL A 61 -0.59 -4.23 0.16
N ASN A 62 -1.06 -4.44 -1.06
CA ASN A 62 -2.34 -3.98 -1.55
C ASN A 62 -2.97 -5.07 -2.41
N VAL A 63 -4.28 -5.25 -2.32
CA VAL A 63 -5.01 -6.30 -3.04
C VAL A 63 -6.19 -5.68 -3.76
N HIS A 64 -6.33 -5.99 -5.05
CA HIS A 64 -7.59 -5.78 -5.75
C HIS A 64 -8.43 -7.05 -5.65
N TYR A 65 -9.68 -6.87 -5.27
CA TYR A 65 -10.66 -7.94 -5.07
C TYR A 65 -12.02 -7.45 -5.59
N PRO A 66 -12.97 -8.35 -5.87
CA PRO A 66 -14.19 -8.02 -6.61
C PRO A 66 -15.29 -7.41 -5.72
N GLY A 67 -14.91 -6.44 -4.88
CA GLY A 67 -15.81 -5.69 -4.01
C GLY A 67 -16.24 -6.42 -2.74
N LEU A 68 -17.49 -6.19 -2.33
CA LEU A 68 -18.11 -6.79 -1.14
C LEU A 68 -19.46 -7.40 -1.52
N VAL A 69 -19.77 -8.57 -0.98
CA VAL A 69 -21.06 -9.27 -1.15
C VAL A 69 -21.81 -9.43 0.17
N HIS A 70 -21.11 -9.24 1.29
CA HIS A 70 -21.70 -9.11 2.62
C HIS A 70 -21.52 -7.67 3.10
N HIS A 71 -22.62 -6.98 3.40
CA HIS A 71 -22.59 -5.59 3.83
C HIS A 71 -22.91 -5.48 5.32
N PRO A 72 -22.37 -4.46 6.02
CA PRO A 72 -22.89 -4.10 7.33
C PRO A 72 -24.39 -3.79 7.25
N GLY A 73 -25.11 -4.07 8.34
CA GLY A 73 -26.50 -3.64 8.49
C GLY A 73 -26.65 -2.12 8.47
N LYS A 74 -27.90 -1.63 8.59
CA LYS A 74 -28.24 -0.20 8.45
C LYS A 74 -27.61 0.73 9.52
N ASP A 75 -27.12 0.18 10.63
CA ASP A 75 -26.59 0.95 11.76
C ASP A 75 -25.06 0.78 11.83
N GLN A 76 -24.35 1.53 10.97
CA GLN A 76 -22.89 1.38 10.78
C GLN A 76 -22.07 2.01 11.91
N ASP A 77 -22.58 3.07 12.54
CA ASP A 77 -21.88 3.84 13.56
C ASP A 77 -21.81 3.13 14.93
N ALA A 78 -22.51 2.00 15.09
CA ALA A 78 -22.59 1.22 16.32
C ALA A 78 -21.99 -0.20 16.22
N LEU A 79 -21.20 -0.49 15.18
CA LEU A 79 -20.57 -1.80 15.01
C LEU A 79 -19.32 -1.93 15.88
N THR A 80 -19.28 -2.95 16.72
CA THR A 80 -18.06 -3.32 17.47
C THR A 80 -17.01 -3.89 16.52
N ASP A 81 -15.74 -3.89 16.92
CA ASP A 81 -14.65 -4.44 16.10
C ASP A 81 -14.84 -5.93 15.79
N GLU A 82 -15.49 -6.71 16.65
CA GLU A 82 -15.84 -8.11 16.39
C GLU A 82 -16.86 -8.24 15.24
N LYS A 83 -17.84 -7.34 15.18
CA LYS A 83 -18.83 -7.32 14.09
C LYS A 83 -18.19 -6.87 12.78
N LEU A 84 -17.33 -5.86 12.83
CA LEU A 84 -16.56 -5.40 11.67
C LEU A 84 -15.67 -6.53 11.13
N TYR A 85 -14.99 -7.25 12.03
CA TYR A 85 -14.22 -8.43 11.67
C TYR A 85 -15.08 -9.53 11.05
N ALA A 86 -16.24 -9.85 11.62
CA ALA A 86 -17.12 -10.88 11.08
C ALA A 86 -17.58 -10.56 9.65
N ILE A 87 -17.87 -9.29 9.34
CA ILE A 87 -18.21 -8.84 7.99
C ILE A 87 -17.01 -8.96 7.05
N LEU A 88 -15.84 -8.50 7.49
CA LEU A 88 -14.60 -8.62 6.72
C LEU A 88 -14.29 -10.08 6.40
N LYS A 89 -14.34 -10.95 7.40
CA LYS A 89 -14.16 -12.40 7.25
C LYS A 89 -15.12 -13.00 6.23
N SER A 90 -16.42 -12.70 6.37
CA SER A 90 -17.44 -13.23 5.47
C SER A 90 -17.16 -12.87 4.01
N ASN A 91 -16.74 -11.63 3.74
CA ASN A 91 -16.34 -11.20 2.39
C ASN A 91 -15.05 -11.87 1.92
N VAL A 92 -13.99 -11.85 2.74
CA VAL A 92 -12.68 -12.40 2.35
C VAL A 92 -12.78 -13.90 2.10
N ASP A 93 -13.54 -14.63 2.89
CA ASP A 93 -13.73 -16.07 2.69
C ASP A 93 -14.52 -16.36 1.41
N ALA A 94 -15.60 -15.60 1.13
CA ALA A 94 -16.46 -15.79 -0.03
C ALA A 94 -15.84 -15.37 -1.37
N LEU A 95 -14.92 -14.39 -1.37
CA LEU A 95 -14.41 -13.77 -2.58
C LEU A 95 -12.98 -14.22 -2.94
N LYS A 96 -12.67 -14.17 -4.23
CA LYS A 96 -11.34 -14.48 -4.76
C LYS A 96 -10.61 -13.19 -5.16
N PRO A 97 -9.37 -12.96 -4.68
CA PRO A 97 -8.60 -11.78 -5.07
C PRO A 97 -8.24 -11.83 -6.56
N LEU A 98 -8.09 -10.64 -7.17
CA LEU A 98 -7.83 -10.44 -8.60
C LEU A 98 -6.36 -10.10 -8.87
N GLN A 99 -5.79 -9.21 -8.05
CA GLN A 99 -4.38 -8.84 -8.11
C GLN A 99 -3.81 -8.61 -6.72
N VAL A 100 -2.52 -8.92 -6.55
CA VAL A 100 -1.77 -8.65 -5.32
C VAL A 100 -0.55 -7.82 -5.66
N GLY A 101 -0.45 -6.64 -5.06
CA GLY A 101 0.69 -5.76 -5.13
C GLY A 101 1.58 -5.97 -3.91
N ILE A 102 2.85 -6.30 -4.13
CA ILE A 102 3.89 -6.32 -3.09
C ILE A 102 4.96 -5.29 -3.46
N ALA A 103 5.10 -4.24 -2.68
CA ALA A 103 6.19 -3.28 -2.83
C ALA A 103 7.19 -3.47 -1.70
N VAL A 104 8.47 -3.58 -2.02
CA VAL A 104 9.54 -3.79 -1.05
C VAL A 104 10.47 -2.58 -1.09
N CYS A 105 10.79 -2.03 0.08
CA CYS A 105 11.87 -1.06 0.23
C CYS A 105 12.97 -1.70 1.06
N ASN A 106 14.18 -1.70 0.52
CA ASN A 106 15.35 -2.22 1.18
C ASN A 106 15.98 -1.20 2.15
N ARG A 107 17.01 -1.62 2.88
CA ARG A 107 17.74 -0.79 3.86
C ARG A 107 18.49 0.39 3.22
N ASP A 108 18.87 0.27 1.95
CA ASP A 108 19.50 1.35 1.17
C ASP A 108 18.48 2.39 0.66
N GLY A 109 17.19 2.18 0.94
CA GLY A 109 16.11 3.07 0.52
C GLY A 109 15.64 2.86 -0.92
N LYS A 110 16.18 1.87 -1.65
CA LYS A 110 15.72 1.46 -2.98
C LYS A 110 14.41 0.69 -2.85
N SER A 111 13.47 0.96 -3.75
CA SER A 111 12.17 0.27 -3.80
C SER A 111 11.92 -0.38 -5.16
N GLU A 112 11.34 -1.57 -5.13
CA GLU A 112 10.81 -2.31 -6.30
C GLU A 112 9.46 -2.91 -5.92
N ALA A 113 8.59 -3.17 -6.89
CA ALA A 113 7.28 -3.75 -6.63
C ALA A 113 6.90 -4.83 -7.65
N TRP A 114 6.03 -5.74 -7.23
CA TRP A 114 5.52 -6.85 -8.03
C TRP A 114 4.01 -6.79 -8.06
N GLU A 115 3.44 -6.93 -9.26
CA GLU A 115 2.00 -6.99 -9.50
C GLU A 115 1.62 -8.40 -9.93
N PHE A 116 1.18 -9.22 -8.98
CA PHE A 116 0.73 -10.57 -9.24
C PHE A 116 -0.70 -10.56 -9.75
N ASN A 117 -0.88 -11.07 -10.97
CA ASN A 117 -2.17 -11.19 -11.64
C ASN A 117 -2.74 -12.59 -11.40
N LEU A 118 -3.91 -12.70 -10.76
CA LEU A 118 -4.45 -13.98 -10.31
C LEU A 118 -5.52 -14.54 -11.24
N ARG A 119 -5.41 -15.82 -11.60
CA ARG A 119 -6.33 -16.47 -12.54
C ARG A 119 -7.55 -17.14 -11.90
N ASP A 120 -7.65 -17.19 -10.58
CA ASP A 120 -8.61 -18.04 -9.86
C ASP A 120 -10.07 -17.57 -9.97
N PHE A 121 -10.27 -16.27 -10.22
CA PHE A 121 -11.60 -15.66 -10.34
C PHE A 121 -12.26 -15.98 -11.69
N ARG A 122 -13.56 -16.25 -11.64
CA ARG A 122 -14.43 -16.60 -12.76
C ARG A 122 -15.70 -15.76 -12.66
N ARG A 123 -15.79 -14.72 -13.49
CA ARG A 123 -16.90 -13.74 -13.48
C ARG A 123 -18.30 -14.36 -13.50
N HIS A 124 -18.48 -15.49 -14.19
CA HIS A 124 -19.80 -16.12 -14.33
C HIS A 124 -20.22 -17.01 -13.16
N SER A 125 -19.28 -17.47 -12.34
CA SER A 125 -19.55 -18.45 -11.27
C SER A 125 -19.20 -17.96 -9.88
N ASP A 126 -18.30 -16.99 -9.76
CA ASP A 126 -17.84 -16.49 -8.47
C ASP A 126 -18.65 -15.26 -8.02
N PRO A 127 -18.98 -15.16 -6.71
CA PRO A 127 -19.61 -13.98 -6.16
C PRO A 127 -18.74 -12.73 -6.39
N HIS A 128 -19.39 -11.60 -6.67
CA HIS A 128 -18.74 -10.31 -6.84
C HIS A 128 -19.74 -9.17 -6.77
N ASP A 129 -19.23 -7.96 -6.51
CA ASP A 129 -19.93 -6.71 -6.78
C ASP A 129 -19.60 -6.22 -8.20
N ALA A 130 -20.63 -6.10 -9.04
CA ALA A 130 -20.51 -5.66 -10.42
C ALA A 130 -19.97 -4.22 -10.53
N ASN A 131 -20.29 -3.34 -9.57
CA ASN A 131 -19.80 -1.96 -9.58
C ASN A 131 -18.30 -1.92 -9.30
N SER A 132 -17.84 -2.71 -8.34
CA SER A 132 -16.41 -2.86 -8.04
C SER A 132 -15.63 -3.41 -9.24
N LEU A 133 -16.17 -4.41 -9.96
CA LEU A 133 -15.53 -4.89 -11.19
C LEU A 133 -15.50 -3.83 -12.29
N ALA A 134 -16.59 -3.09 -12.50
CA ALA A 134 -16.64 -2.01 -13.49
C ALA A 134 -15.64 -0.89 -13.16
N TYR A 135 -15.50 -0.54 -11.88
CA TYR A 135 -14.50 0.41 -11.41
C TYR A 135 -13.07 -0.05 -11.72
N LEU A 136 -12.73 -1.31 -11.45
CA LEU A 136 -11.40 -1.86 -11.75
C LEU A 136 -11.15 -1.95 -13.26
N ALA A 137 -12.16 -2.32 -14.05
CA ALA A 137 -12.07 -2.30 -15.50
C ALA A 137 -11.77 -0.90 -16.05
N GLY A 138 -12.39 0.14 -15.48
CA GLY A 138 -12.07 1.55 -15.78
C GLY A 138 -10.64 1.97 -15.42
N ARG A 139 -9.93 1.18 -14.60
CA ARG A 139 -8.50 1.34 -14.30
C ARG A 139 -7.59 0.44 -15.11
N GLY A 140 -8.13 -0.31 -16.07
CA GLY A 140 -7.37 -1.18 -16.97
C GLY A 140 -7.26 -2.63 -16.52
N LEU A 141 -8.00 -3.05 -15.48
CA LEU A 141 -8.03 -4.46 -15.08
C LEU A 141 -8.93 -5.27 -16.02
N ASP A 142 -8.34 -6.20 -16.77
CA ASP A 142 -9.07 -7.14 -17.61
C ASP A 142 -9.12 -8.53 -16.97
N VAL A 143 -10.29 -8.89 -16.44
CA VAL A 143 -10.55 -10.20 -15.83
C VAL A 143 -10.40 -11.36 -16.82
N GLY A 144 -10.66 -11.15 -18.11
CA GLY A 144 -10.43 -12.17 -19.14
C GLY A 144 -8.95 -12.49 -19.30
N THR A 145 -8.12 -11.45 -19.37
CA THR A 145 -6.66 -11.59 -19.35
C THR A 145 -6.19 -12.28 -18.07
N LEU A 146 -6.69 -11.89 -16.89
CA LEU A 146 -6.38 -12.56 -15.62
C LEU A 146 -6.67 -14.07 -15.70
N ALA A 147 -7.85 -14.47 -16.17
CA ALA A 147 -8.26 -15.86 -16.26
C ALA A 147 -7.35 -16.71 -17.17
N ASN A 148 -6.89 -16.14 -18.28
CA ASN A 148 -6.09 -16.84 -19.29
C ASN A 148 -4.58 -16.90 -18.96
N HIS A 149 -4.08 -15.89 -18.25
CA HIS A 149 -2.65 -15.62 -18.16
C HIS A 149 -2.12 -15.49 -16.74
N GLY A 150 -3.00 -15.34 -15.75
CA GLY A 150 -2.64 -15.14 -14.36
C GLY A 150 -1.96 -16.36 -13.72
N VAL A 151 -1.24 -16.10 -12.63
CA VAL A 151 -0.74 -17.14 -11.73
C VAL A 151 -1.89 -17.62 -10.84
N ASP A 152 -1.90 -18.89 -10.44
CA ASP A 152 -2.84 -19.35 -9.40
C ASP A 152 -2.44 -18.83 -8.01
N ALA A 153 -3.44 -18.50 -7.20
CA ALA A 153 -3.25 -17.95 -5.86
C ALA A 153 -2.50 -18.91 -4.93
N TRP A 154 -2.65 -20.23 -5.14
CA TRP A 154 -1.94 -21.25 -4.36
C TRP A 154 -0.42 -21.17 -4.58
N SER A 155 0.04 -21.09 -5.83
CA SER A 155 1.45 -20.94 -6.17
C SER A 155 2.03 -19.64 -5.61
N LEU A 156 1.27 -18.54 -5.69
CA LEU A 156 1.66 -17.28 -5.06
C LEU A 156 1.82 -17.44 -3.54
N GLY A 157 0.83 -18.03 -2.87
CA GLY A 157 0.85 -18.26 -1.43
C GLY A 157 2.04 -19.10 -0.98
N ALA A 158 2.28 -20.22 -1.67
CA ALA A 158 3.41 -21.09 -1.40
C ALA A 158 4.76 -20.38 -1.63
N MET A 159 4.90 -19.58 -2.69
CA MET A 159 6.10 -18.79 -2.95
C MET A 159 6.34 -17.73 -1.88
N LEU A 160 5.29 -16.97 -1.50
CA LEU A 160 5.40 -15.96 -0.46
C LEU A 160 5.78 -16.57 0.89
N LEU A 161 5.10 -17.64 1.31
CA LEU A 161 5.33 -18.29 2.59
C LEU A 161 6.70 -18.97 2.66
N ASN A 162 7.05 -19.76 1.64
CA ASN A 162 8.19 -20.70 1.74
C ASN A 162 9.47 -20.20 1.07
N PHE A 163 9.36 -19.29 0.09
CA PHE A 163 10.50 -18.91 -0.75
C PHE A 163 10.90 -17.44 -0.58
N SER A 164 9.96 -16.50 -0.62
CA SER A 164 10.22 -15.06 -0.73
C SER A 164 11.14 -14.50 0.37
N GLY A 165 11.05 -15.04 1.59
CA GLY A 165 11.72 -14.46 2.76
C GLY A 165 10.99 -13.27 3.38
N LEU A 166 9.78 -12.94 2.92
CA LEU A 166 8.98 -11.82 3.43
C LEU A 166 8.05 -12.21 4.59
N ILE A 167 7.59 -13.45 4.62
CA ILE A 167 6.63 -13.94 5.62
C ILE A 167 7.38 -14.51 6.84
N GLY A 168 6.88 -14.21 8.03
CA GLY A 168 7.35 -14.70 9.33
C GLY A 168 7.82 -13.58 10.29
N PRO A 169 7.51 -13.65 11.59
CA PRO A 169 7.80 -12.59 12.57
C PRO A 169 9.29 -12.38 12.79
N TRP A 170 10.11 -13.43 12.61
CA TRP A 170 11.57 -13.37 12.74
C TRP A 170 12.26 -12.54 11.67
N ARG A 171 11.54 -12.06 10.64
CA ARG A 171 12.10 -11.21 9.58
C ARG A 171 12.33 -9.78 10.04
N GLY A 172 11.64 -9.32 11.09
CA GLY A 172 11.75 -7.95 11.59
C GLY A 172 11.36 -6.88 10.56
N LEU A 173 10.47 -7.24 9.63
CA LEU A 173 9.98 -6.33 8.57
C LEU A 173 8.84 -5.46 9.10
N SER A 174 8.79 -4.22 8.62
CA SER A 174 7.64 -3.35 8.81
C SER A 174 6.68 -3.48 7.63
N TRP A 175 5.52 -4.10 7.88
CA TRP A 175 4.44 -4.21 6.92
C TRP A 175 3.62 -2.92 6.88
N VAL A 176 3.30 -2.47 5.68
CA VAL A 176 2.63 -1.22 5.40
C VAL A 176 1.38 -1.49 4.56
N THR A 177 0.32 -0.77 4.84
CA THR A 177 -0.92 -0.81 4.07
C THR A 177 -1.63 0.54 4.13
N TYR A 178 -2.72 0.71 3.39
CA TYR A 178 -3.57 1.89 3.43
C TYR A 178 -5.03 1.43 3.46
N THR A 179 -5.79 1.80 4.50
CA THR A 179 -7.17 1.29 4.73
C THR A 179 -7.20 -0.25 4.68
N GLY A 180 -6.27 -0.87 5.41
CA GLY A 180 -5.66 -2.11 4.95
C GLY A 180 -6.14 -3.41 5.57
N ALA A 181 -7.18 -3.39 6.41
CA ALA A 181 -7.69 -4.59 7.06
C ALA A 181 -8.00 -5.71 6.05
N TYR A 182 -8.67 -5.38 4.94
CA TYR A 182 -8.94 -6.34 3.85
C TYR A 182 -7.66 -6.82 3.15
N HIS A 183 -6.69 -5.94 2.90
CA HIS A 183 -5.44 -6.32 2.23
C HIS A 183 -4.63 -7.33 3.06
N VAL A 184 -4.53 -7.10 4.37
CA VAL A 184 -3.89 -8.03 5.32
C VAL A 184 -4.66 -9.35 5.37
N ALA A 185 -5.99 -9.30 5.42
CA ALA A 185 -6.82 -10.49 5.45
C ALA A 185 -6.70 -11.35 4.17
N TYR A 186 -6.71 -10.73 2.98
CA TYR A 186 -6.46 -11.45 1.73
C TYR A 186 -5.04 -12.01 1.68
N LEU A 187 -4.03 -11.27 2.16
CA LEU A 187 -2.67 -11.79 2.23
C LEU A 187 -2.61 -13.04 3.11
N LEU A 188 -3.23 -13.02 4.30
CA LEU A 188 -3.35 -14.18 5.17
C LEU A 188 -4.02 -15.35 4.45
N LYS A 189 -5.20 -15.15 3.85
CA LYS A 189 -5.91 -16.16 3.05
C LYS A 189 -5.00 -16.78 2.00
N ILE A 190 -4.22 -15.96 1.28
CA ILE A 190 -3.30 -16.43 0.23
C ILE A 190 -2.17 -17.28 0.82
N VAL A 191 -1.46 -16.78 1.85
CA VAL A 191 -0.31 -17.51 2.42
C VAL A 191 -0.72 -18.76 3.20
N THR A 192 -1.97 -18.83 3.66
CA THR A 192 -2.56 -20.06 4.24
C THR A 192 -3.20 -20.97 3.20
N GLY A 193 -2.87 -20.82 1.91
CA GLY A 193 -3.31 -21.73 0.86
C GLY A 193 -4.82 -21.67 0.56
N GLY A 194 -5.48 -20.55 0.86
CA GLY A 194 -6.90 -20.35 0.65
C GLY A 194 -7.79 -20.78 1.81
N CYS A 195 -7.23 -21.20 2.95
CA CYS A 195 -8.01 -21.52 4.14
C CYS A 195 -8.88 -20.33 4.60
N PRO A 196 -10.07 -20.59 5.19
CA PRO A 196 -10.88 -19.55 5.82
C PRO A 196 -10.07 -18.80 6.89
N LEU A 197 -10.36 -17.51 7.05
CA LEU A 197 -9.75 -16.72 8.14
C LEU A 197 -10.13 -17.29 9.52
N PRO A 198 -9.38 -16.95 10.59
CA PRO A 198 -9.73 -17.32 11.97
C PRO A 198 -11.18 -16.99 12.34
N ASN A 199 -11.76 -17.70 13.32
CA ASN A 199 -13.19 -17.55 13.61
C ASN A 199 -13.54 -16.23 14.31
N ASP A 200 -12.58 -15.62 15.00
CA ASP A 200 -12.77 -14.40 15.78
C ASP A 200 -11.61 -13.40 15.57
N LEU A 201 -11.84 -12.17 16.05
CA LEU A 201 -10.87 -11.08 15.93
C LEU A 201 -9.56 -11.39 16.66
N VAL A 202 -9.62 -12.07 17.81
CA VAL A 202 -8.44 -12.45 18.59
C VAL A 202 -7.55 -13.41 17.78
N GLY A 203 -8.13 -14.44 17.19
CA GLY A 203 -7.45 -15.38 16.31
C GLY A 203 -6.89 -14.70 15.07
N PHE A 204 -7.62 -13.73 14.49
CA PHE A 204 -7.12 -12.93 13.36
C PHE A 204 -5.89 -12.12 13.73
N VAL A 205 -5.93 -11.36 14.83
CA VAL A 205 -4.78 -10.59 15.31
C VAL A 205 -3.61 -11.52 15.63
N GLY A 206 -3.87 -12.69 16.22
CA GLY A 206 -2.87 -13.73 16.44
C GLY A 206 -2.22 -14.22 15.14
N ALA A 207 -3.02 -14.44 14.09
CA ALA A 207 -2.51 -14.83 12.77
C ALA A 207 -1.70 -13.70 12.12
N VAL A 208 -2.15 -12.44 12.19
CA VAL A 208 -1.37 -11.28 11.71
C VAL A 208 0.01 -11.24 12.37
N ARG A 209 0.08 -11.38 13.70
CA ARG A 209 1.37 -11.44 14.41
C ARG A 209 2.21 -12.64 13.98
N HIS A 210 1.59 -13.81 13.81
CA HIS A 210 2.29 -15.03 13.42
C HIS A 210 2.87 -14.99 12.00
N PHE A 211 2.24 -14.28 11.05
CA PHE A 211 2.72 -14.24 9.66
C PHE A 211 3.46 -12.95 9.31
N LEU A 212 3.11 -11.82 9.91
CA LEU A 212 3.64 -10.49 9.57
C LEU A 212 4.44 -9.84 10.71
N GLY A 213 4.32 -10.34 11.94
CA GLY A 213 4.91 -9.73 13.14
C GLY A 213 4.07 -8.58 13.70
N ASP A 214 4.63 -7.86 14.66
CA ASP A 214 3.94 -6.74 15.35
C ASP A 214 4.02 -5.40 14.59
N GLN A 215 4.90 -5.33 13.59
CA GLN A 215 5.24 -4.11 12.86
C GLN A 215 4.33 -3.91 11.65
N VAL A 216 3.02 -3.86 11.87
CA VAL A 216 2.03 -3.61 10.81
C VAL A 216 1.49 -2.20 10.97
N TYR A 217 1.52 -1.40 9.89
CA TYR A 217 1.17 0.02 9.89
C TYR A 217 0.12 0.33 8.83
N ASP A 218 -0.98 0.97 9.24
CA ASP A 218 -1.97 1.54 8.34
C ASP A 218 -1.71 3.03 8.12
N VAL A 219 -1.31 3.38 6.92
CA VAL A 219 -0.94 4.75 6.52
C VAL A 219 -2.12 5.71 6.64
N ALA A 220 -3.34 5.24 6.43
CA ALA A 220 -4.50 6.11 6.53
C ALA A 220 -4.77 6.51 7.99
N GLY A 221 -4.58 5.59 8.94
CA GLY A 221 -4.60 5.88 10.37
C GLY A 221 -3.46 6.82 10.80
N MET A 222 -2.26 6.65 10.24
CA MET A 222 -1.13 7.55 10.50
C MET A 222 -1.36 8.96 9.96
N ALA A 223 -1.87 9.06 8.72
CA ALA A 223 -2.13 10.33 8.05
C ALA A 223 -3.29 11.10 8.70
N ALA A 224 -4.24 10.43 9.35
CA ALA A 224 -5.33 11.07 10.08
C ALA A 224 -4.84 11.98 11.23
N ASP A 225 -3.68 11.66 11.82
CA ASP A 225 -3.04 12.49 12.85
C ASP A 225 -2.19 13.64 12.27
N CYS A 226 -2.20 13.83 10.96
CA CYS A 226 -1.43 14.85 10.24
C CYS A 226 -2.37 15.85 9.55
N PRO A 227 -2.82 16.93 10.22
CA PRO A 227 -3.92 17.80 9.75
C PRO A 227 -3.66 18.52 8.41
N LYS A 228 -2.39 18.62 7.99
CA LYS A 228 -1.98 19.27 6.74
C LYS A 228 -2.14 18.36 5.52
N LEU A 229 -2.25 17.05 5.74
CA LEU A 229 -2.33 16.10 4.64
C LEU A 229 -3.76 15.97 4.12
N PRO A 230 -3.95 15.89 2.79
CA PRO A 230 -5.28 15.65 2.24
C PRO A 230 -5.76 14.23 2.53
N VAL A 231 -7.07 14.00 2.46
CA VAL A 231 -7.64 12.66 2.56
C VAL A 231 -7.48 11.91 1.23
N GLY A 232 -7.06 10.64 1.30
CA GLY A 232 -6.92 9.73 0.16
C GLY A 232 -5.46 9.52 -0.26
N LEU A 233 -5.03 8.27 -0.41
CA LEU A 233 -3.63 7.90 -0.70
C LEU A 233 -3.04 8.62 -1.92
N GLU A 234 -3.80 8.68 -3.02
CA GLU A 234 -3.38 9.36 -4.25
C GLU A 234 -3.14 10.86 -4.03
N ARG A 235 -4.01 11.51 -3.24
CA ARG A 235 -3.90 12.94 -2.92
C ARG A 235 -2.74 13.20 -1.97
N ILE A 236 -2.52 12.33 -0.98
CA ILE A 236 -1.38 12.42 -0.07
C ILE A 236 -0.08 12.26 -0.85
N ALA A 237 0.02 11.23 -1.69
CA ALA A 237 1.21 10.99 -2.49
C ALA A 237 1.52 12.17 -3.43
N ALA A 238 0.49 12.73 -4.09
CA ALA A 238 0.65 13.92 -4.92
C ALA A 238 1.07 15.16 -4.12
N HIS A 239 0.50 15.37 -2.94
CA HIS A 239 0.86 16.48 -2.05
C HIS A 239 2.33 16.39 -1.59
N LEU A 240 2.84 15.18 -1.38
CA LEU A 240 4.24 14.91 -1.02
C LEU A 240 5.19 14.86 -2.23
N GLY A 241 4.70 15.15 -3.45
CA GLY A 241 5.53 15.20 -4.66
C GLY A 241 5.87 13.83 -5.26
N PHE A 242 5.20 12.75 -4.84
CA PHE A 242 5.44 11.42 -5.41
C PHE A 242 4.69 11.21 -6.73
N HIS A 243 5.46 10.91 -7.77
CA HIS A 243 4.94 10.52 -9.08
C HIS A 243 4.45 9.07 -9.10
N PRO A 244 3.51 8.71 -10.00
CA PRO A 244 3.13 7.32 -10.21
C PRO A 244 4.35 6.44 -10.55
N PRO A 245 4.38 5.18 -10.09
CA PRO A 245 5.46 4.27 -10.44
C PRO A 245 5.48 3.94 -11.93
N TRP A 246 6.63 3.52 -12.43
CA TRP A 246 6.79 3.13 -13.83
C TRP A 246 6.21 1.73 -14.08
N ASN A 247 5.66 1.53 -15.29
CA ASN A 247 5.09 0.25 -15.75
C ASN A 247 3.90 -0.31 -14.94
N SER A 248 3.14 0.54 -14.22
CA SER A 248 1.86 0.10 -13.64
C SER A 248 0.81 1.21 -13.68
N PRO A 249 -0.26 1.05 -14.49
CA PRO A 249 -1.35 2.01 -14.50
C PRO A 249 -2.26 1.80 -13.28
N ARG A 250 -1.88 2.35 -12.10
CA ARG A 250 -2.80 2.55 -10.96
C ARG A 250 -3.52 1.29 -10.44
N LEU A 251 -2.87 0.14 -10.54
CA LEU A 251 -3.37 -1.15 -10.03
C LEU A 251 -2.72 -1.47 -8.68
N ALA A 252 -2.78 -2.73 -8.23
CA ALA A 252 -2.50 -3.10 -6.85
C ALA A 252 -1.06 -2.75 -6.43
N ALA A 253 -0.06 -3.02 -7.26
CA ALA A 253 1.33 -2.72 -6.91
C ALA A 253 1.58 -1.21 -6.83
N ALA A 254 0.96 -0.42 -7.72
CA ALA A 254 1.11 1.03 -7.69
C ALA A 254 0.57 1.65 -6.40
N ALA A 255 -0.56 1.17 -5.90
CA ALA A 255 -1.10 1.58 -4.60
C ALA A 255 -0.15 1.19 -3.45
N GLY A 256 0.41 -0.03 -3.49
CA GLY A 256 1.42 -0.48 -2.51
C GLY A 256 2.66 0.42 -2.49
N VAL A 257 3.19 0.78 -3.67
CA VAL A 257 4.33 1.72 -3.79
C VAL A 257 4.01 3.07 -3.14
N ARG A 258 2.84 3.65 -3.44
CA ARG A 258 2.43 4.93 -2.84
C ARG A 258 2.30 4.81 -1.33
N ALA A 259 1.69 3.75 -0.82
CA ALA A 259 1.57 3.52 0.62
C ALA A 259 2.96 3.49 1.28
N LEU A 260 3.92 2.80 0.66
CA LEU A 260 5.30 2.71 1.13
C LEU A 260 6.02 4.08 1.13
N GLN A 261 5.87 4.84 0.05
CA GLN A 261 6.47 6.18 -0.08
C GLN A 261 5.89 7.16 0.96
N VAL A 262 4.57 7.17 1.12
CA VAL A 262 3.89 8.01 2.11
C VAL A 262 4.27 7.59 3.52
N PHE A 263 4.29 6.29 3.82
CA PHE A 263 4.72 5.77 5.12
C PHE A 263 6.12 6.27 5.49
N ARG A 264 7.09 6.14 4.58
CA ARG A 264 8.47 6.59 4.81
C ARG A 264 8.55 8.10 5.03
N SER A 265 7.83 8.88 4.23
CA SER A 265 7.77 10.34 4.40
C SER A 265 7.17 10.75 5.74
N LEU A 266 6.12 10.05 6.20
CA LEU A 266 5.53 10.26 7.51
C LEU A 266 6.48 9.86 8.64
N GLU A 267 7.13 8.69 8.53
CA GLU A 267 8.07 8.18 9.52
C GLU A 267 9.27 9.11 9.68
N ASP A 268 9.93 9.49 8.58
CA ASP A 268 11.15 10.32 8.62
C ASP A 268 10.84 11.81 8.90
N GLY A 269 9.66 12.29 8.46
CA GLY A 269 9.25 13.69 8.53
C GLY A 269 8.29 13.99 9.67
N GLU A 270 6.98 14.03 9.37
CA GLU A 270 5.92 14.52 10.26
C GLU A 270 5.88 13.82 11.62
N LEU A 271 6.14 12.50 11.65
CA LEU A 271 6.09 11.70 12.88
C LEU A 271 7.47 11.54 13.54
N ARG A 272 8.56 12.02 12.92
CA ARG A 272 9.94 12.05 13.49
C ARG A 272 10.37 10.72 14.14
N GLY A 273 10.09 9.60 13.49
CA GLY A 273 10.38 8.24 13.93
C GLY A 273 9.46 7.69 15.04
N LYS A 274 8.48 8.48 15.53
CA LYS A 274 7.54 8.07 16.59
C LYS A 274 6.34 7.29 16.04
N VAL A 275 6.62 6.30 15.20
CA VAL A 275 5.57 5.48 14.57
C VAL A 275 5.08 4.34 15.45
N SER A 276 5.76 4.04 16.58
CA SER A 276 5.44 2.90 17.45
C SER A 276 3.99 2.87 17.96
N ARG A 277 3.36 4.04 18.15
CA ARG A 277 1.95 4.16 18.57
C ARG A 277 0.92 3.68 17.54
N TYR A 278 1.35 3.44 16.30
CA TYR A 278 0.50 2.95 15.21
C TYR A 278 0.69 1.46 14.92
N ARG A 279 1.59 0.78 15.64
CA ARG A 279 1.85 -0.65 15.44
C ARG A 279 0.59 -1.47 15.65
N ALA A 280 0.37 -2.42 14.75
CA ALA A 280 -0.78 -3.31 14.72
C ALA A 280 -2.14 -2.62 14.60
N ARG A 281 -2.23 -1.31 14.39
CA ARG A 281 -3.52 -0.61 14.26
C ARG A 281 -3.95 -0.60 12.80
N LEU A 282 -4.88 -1.48 12.44
CA LEU A 282 -5.51 -1.51 11.12
C LEU A 282 -6.75 -0.64 11.13
N GLN A 283 -6.89 0.26 10.16
CA GLN A 283 -8.07 1.12 10.10
C GLN A 283 -9.32 0.27 9.86
N GLY A 284 -10.36 0.49 10.66
CA GLY A 284 -11.60 -0.30 10.61
C GLY A 284 -11.61 -1.57 11.47
N LEU A 285 -10.53 -1.83 12.23
CA LEU A 285 -10.47 -2.83 13.30
C LEU A 285 -9.65 -2.23 14.46
N HIS A 286 -10.29 -1.45 15.32
CA HIS A 286 -9.63 -0.92 16.51
C HIS A 286 -9.43 -2.07 17.52
N HIS A 287 -8.19 -2.27 17.97
CA HIS A 287 -7.87 -3.24 19.01
C HIS A 287 -6.70 -2.75 19.84
#